data_AF-A0A8J3N477-F1
#
_entry.id   AF-A0A8J3N477-F1
#
_cell.length_a   1.000
_cell.length_b   1.000
_cell.length_c   1.000
_cell.angle_alpha   90.00
_cell.angle_beta   90.00
_cell.angle_gamma   90.00
#
_symmetry.space_group_name_H-M   'P 1'
#
loop_
_entity.id
_entity.type
_entity.pdbx_description
1 polymer ?
#
loop_
_entity_poly.entity_id
_entity_poly.type
_entity_poly.pdbx_seq_one_letter_code
_entity_poly.pdbx_strand_id
1 'polypeptide(L)' 'MDYRPFRFGVMTANAPSHAAWVETARKAEGLGYSTLPVVDHVDLPIAPLTALVRPLKRKERNA' A
#
# COMPACT_ATOMS: atom_id res chain seq x y z
N MET A 1 -23.60 -17.33 17.11
CA MET A 1 -22.85 -16.07 16.92
C MET A 1 -21.60 -16.43 16.15
N ASP A 2 -21.55 -16.13 14.85
CA ASP A 2 -20.37 -16.43 14.06
C ASP A 2 -19.18 -15.63 14.57
N TYR A 3 -18.16 -16.34 15.02
CA TYR A 3 -16.91 -15.77 15.48
C TYR A 3 -16.18 -15.20 14.26
N ARG A 4 -16.07 -13.87 14.16
CA ARG A 4 -15.21 -13.23 13.16
C ARG A 4 -13.79 -13.13 13.72
N PRO A 5 -12.81 -13.84 13.14
CA PRO A 5 -11.43 -13.74 13.61
C PRO A 5 -10.91 -12.31 13.47
N PHE A 6 -10.19 -11.85 14.50
CA PHE A 6 -9.51 -10.57 14.48
C PHE A 6 -8.35 -10.61 13.46
N ARG A 7 -8.17 -9.54 12.67
CA ARG A 7 -7.16 -9.47 11.61
C ARG A 7 -6.39 -8.16 11.71
N PHE A 8 -5.09 -8.25 11.46
CA PHE A 8 -4.21 -7.08 11.42
C PHE A 8 -3.98 -6.64 9.97
N GLY A 9 -4.01 -5.32 9.76
CA GLY A 9 -3.56 -4.69 8.54
C GLY A 9 -2.31 -3.84 8.80
N VAL A 10 -1.53 -3.57 7.77
CA VAL A 10 -0.36 -2.69 7.84
C VAL A 10 -0.46 -1.65 6.74
N MET A 11 -0.26 -0.38 7.06
CA MET A 11 -0.24 0.71 6.08
C MET A 11 1.20 1.11 5.79
N THR A 12 1.57 1.16 4.52
CA THR A 12 2.91 1.56 4.07
C THR A 12 2.79 2.81 3.23
N ALA A 13 3.62 3.83 3.51
CA ALA A 13 3.65 5.05 2.73
C ALA A 13 4.76 4.97 1.66
N ASN A 14 4.47 5.48 0.45
CA ASN A 14 5.45 5.86 -0.57
C ASN A 14 6.53 4.80 -0.88
N ALA A 15 6.18 3.76 -1.64
CA ALA A 15 7.20 2.87 -2.19
C ALA A 15 8.05 3.60 -3.27
N PRO A 16 9.40 3.47 -3.22
CA PRO A 16 10.29 4.17 -4.16
C PRO A 16 10.24 3.59 -5.58
N SER A 17 9.66 2.40 -5.76
CA SER A 17 9.46 1.73 -7.04
C SER A 17 8.35 0.68 -6.94
N HIS A 18 7.85 0.22 -8.09
CA HIS A 18 6.91 -0.91 -8.15
C HIS A 18 7.50 -2.20 -7.55
N ALA A 19 8.78 -2.49 -7.79
CA ALA A 19 9.42 -3.67 -7.22
C ALA A 19 9.46 -3.62 -5.69
N ALA A 20 9.79 -2.45 -5.11
CA ALA A 20 9.80 -2.26 -3.66
C ALA A 20 8.39 -2.38 -3.05
N TRP A 21 7.35 -1.95 -3.78
CA TRP A 21 5.96 -2.15 -3.38
C TRP A 21 5.58 -3.63 -3.34
N VAL A 22 5.91 -4.38 -4.39
CA VAL A 22 5.65 -5.83 -4.46
C VAL A 22 6.39 -6.57 -3.34
N GLU A 23 7.66 -6.24 -3.11
CA GLU A 23 8.44 -6.83 -2.01
C GLU A 23 7.79 -6.56 -0.64
N THR A 24 7.33 -5.32 -0.43
CA THR A 24 6.64 -4.93 0.81
C THR A 24 5.33 -5.70 0.99
N ALA A 25 4.55 -5.87 -0.08
CA ALA A 25 3.33 -6.66 -0.06
C ALA A 25 3.62 -8.14 0.28
N ARG A 26 4.64 -8.74 -0.36
CA ARG A 26 5.08 -10.11 -0.05
C ARG A 26 5.54 -10.27 1.40
N LYS A 27 6.26 -9.28 1.93
CA LYS A 27 6.68 -9.27 3.32
C LYS A 27 5.49 -9.18 4.28
N ALA A 28 4.51 -8.32 3.97
CA ALA A 28 3.29 -8.19 4.76
C ALA A 28 2.49 -9.51 4.79
N GLU A 29 2.36 -10.17 3.63
CA GLU A 29 1.76 -11.51 3.52
C GLU A 29 2.51 -12.54 4.38
N GLY A 30 3.84 -12.59 4.29
CA GLY A 30 4.67 -13.52 5.06
C GLY A 30 4.64 -13.30 6.57
N LEU A 31 4.31 -12.09 7.02
CA LEU A 31 4.15 -11.75 8.44
C LEU A 31 2.72 -12.01 8.96
N GLY A 32 1.79 -12.43 8.10
CA GLY A 32 0.40 -12.74 8.49
C GLY A 32 -0.54 -11.54 8.49
N TYR A 33 -0.17 -10.41 7.90
CA TYR A 33 -1.09 -9.30 7.71
C TYR A 33 -2.14 -9.66 6.66
N SER A 34 -3.40 -9.37 6.95
CA SER A 34 -4.52 -9.69 6.05
C SER A 34 -4.86 -8.55 5.09
N THR A 35 -4.36 -7.35 5.34
CA THR A 35 -4.73 -6.14 4.59
C THR A 35 -3.54 -5.20 4.43
N LEU A 36 -3.33 -4.73 3.19
CA LEU A 36 -2.40 -3.66 2.83
C LEU A 36 -3.18 -2.53 2.15
N PRO A 37 -3.61 -1.47 2.88
CA PRO A 37 -4.39 -0.39 2.32
C PRO A 37 -3.50 0.52 1.45
N VAL A 38 -4.04 0.94 0.31
CA VAL A 38 -3.47 1.98 -0.55
C VAL A 38 -4.24 3.27 -0.30
N VAL A 39 -3.51 4.30 0.12
CA VAL A 39 -4.08 5.63 0.33
C VAL A 39 -4.33 6.28 -1.02
N ASP A 40 -5.58 6.65 -1.27
CA ASP A 40 -5.95 7.51 -2.39
C ASP A 40 -5.52 8.94 -2.08
N HIS A 41 -4.43 9.38 -2.71
CA HIS A 41 -3.92 10.73 -2.50
C HIS A 41 -4.56 11.66 -3.53
N VAL A 42 -5.42 12.57 -3.07
CA VAL A 42 -6.04 13.60 -3.93
C VAL A 42 -5.03 14.58 -4.55
N ASP A 43 -3.82 14.68 -3.99
CA ASP A 43 -2.72 15.51 -4.51
C ASP A 43 -1.83 14.79 -5.54
N LEU A 44 -2.07 13.49 -5.78
CA LEU A 44 -1.36 12.72 -6.81
C LEU A 44 -2.29 12.54 -8.03
N PRO A 45 -1.78 12.63 -9.26
CA PRO A 45 -2.60 12.56 -10.47
C PRO A 45 -3.08 11.13 -10.80
N ILE A 46 -3.16 10.24 -9.81
CA ILE A 46 -3.37 8.81 -10.03
C ILE A 46 -4.40 8.29 -9.04
N ALA A 47 -5.56 7.90 -9.59
CA ALA A 47 -6.63 7.24 -8.85
C ALA A 47 -6.14 5.94 -8.17
N PRO A 48 -6.78 5.51 -7.07
CA PRO A 48 -6.22 4.47 -6.20
C PRO A 48 -6.18 3.09 -6.86
N LEU A 49 -7.10 2.81 -7.80
CA LEU A 49 -7.05 1.60 -8.63
C LEU A 49 -5.79 1.53 -9.50
N THR A 50 -5.39 2.66 -10.07
CA THR A 50 -4.17 2.74 -10.88
C THR A 50 -2.92 2.64 -10.00
N ALA A 51 -2.98 3.13 -8.76
CA ALA A 51 -1.87 3.00 -7.79
C ALA A 51 -1.62 1.55 -7.33
N LEU A 52 -2.65 0.69 -7.29
CA LEU A 52 -2.50 -0.75 -7.01
C LEU A 52 -1.69 -1.46 -8.10
N VAL A 53 -1.90 -1.09 -9.37
CA VAL A 53 -1.18 -1.67 -10.51
C VAL A 53 0.21 -1.04 -10.64
N ARG A 54 0.32 0.27 -10.36
CA ARG A 54 1.57 1.01 -10.49
C ARG A 54 1.65 2.12 -9.45
N PRO A 55 2.31 1.89 -8.31
CA PRO A 55 2.53 2.93 -7.32
C PRO A 55 3.49 3.98 -7.89
N LEU A 56 3.11 5.24 -7.80
CA LEU A 56 3.94 6.35 -8.28
C LEU A 56 4.93 6.75 -7.20
N LYS A 57 6.17 6.95 -7.64
CA LYS A 57 7.19 7.61 -6.83
C LYS A 57 6.84 9.09 -6.71
N ARG A 58 6.48 9.55 -5.50
CA ARG A 58 6.35 10.97 -5.22
C ARG A 58 7.74 11.61 -5.36
N LYS A 59 7.87 12.54 -6.31
CA LYS A 59 9.05 13.42 -6.38
C LYS A 59 8.92 14.40 -5.22
N GLU A 60 9.92 14.46 -4.34
CA GLU A 60 9.93 15.41 -3.23
C GLU A 60 9.74 16.82 -3.79
N ARG A 61 8.76 17.55 -3.24
CA ARG A 61 8.58 18.97 -3.54
C ARG A 61 9.65 19.68 -2.70
N ASN A 62 10.68 20.20 -3.35
CA ASN A 62 11.56 21.18 -2.72
C ASN A 62 10.70 22.33 -2.20
N ALA A 63 10.94 22.69 -0.93
CA ALA A 63 10.24 23.74 -0.20
C ALA A 63 10.38 25.12 -0.87
#